data_AF-A0A0D6PG57-F1
#
_entry.id   AF-A0A0D6PG57-F1
#
_cell.length_a   1.000
_cell.length_b   1.000
_cell.length_c   1.000
_cell.angle_alpha   90.00
_cell.angle_beta   90.00
_cell.angle_gamma   90.00
#
_symmetry.space_group_name_H-M   'P 1'
#
loop_
_entity.id
_entity.type
_entity.pdbx_description
1 polymer ?
#
loop_
_entity_poly.entity_id
_entity_poly.type
_entity_poly.pdbx_seq_one_letter_code
_entity_poly.pdbx_strand_id
1 'polypeptide(L)'
;MKKQSAAPDGGGLRYDDEKPRYDLIPPDALHALAVHYTISLKKYPERNWERGMAWGKCFASLMRHAWAWMRGEDFDPETGSHHMIAAAWNALAIATYHMRGIGNDDRPGFNKEKPCFTTSLPHTQNTRAAWMLLIRWPWTLRQKLWGWAIRSIPRLFTATP
;
A
#
# COMPACT_ATOMS: atom_id res chain seq x y z
N MET A 1 2.98 -25.77 2.40
CA MET A 1 2.45 -26.93 3.15
C MET A 1 1.37 -27.58 2.31
N LYS A 2 1.44 -28.89 2.05
CA LYS A 2 0.38 -29.63 1.33
C LYS A 2 -0.77 -29.92 2.29
N LYS A 3 -1.99 -29.49 1.95
CA LYS A 3 -3.21 -29.75 2.74
C LYS A 3 -3.54 -31.25 2.61
N GLN A 4 -3.51 -31.98 3.73
CA GLN A 4 -3.98 -33.38 3.77
C GLN A 4 -5.49 -33.37 3.58
N SER A 5 -5.99 -34.02 2.53
CA SER A 5 -7.42 -34.21 2.28
C SER A 5 -7.96 -35.32 3.18
N ALA A 6 -8.74 -34.96 4.20
CA ALA A 6 -9.47 -35.91 5.04
C ALA A 6 -10.64 -36.56 4.27
N ALA A 7 -11.03 -37.77 4.66
CA ALA A 7 -12.10 -38.56 4.04
C ALA A 7 -13.49 -37.88 4.19
N PRO A 8 -14.40 -38.01 3.22
CA PRO A 8 -15.68 -37.31 3.21
C PRO A 8 -16.67 -37.91 4.21
N ASP A 9 -17.09 -37.10 5.18
CA ASP A 9 -18.04 -37.41 6.26
C ASP A 9 -19.50 -37.01 5.93
N GLY A 10 -19.80 -36.78 4.64
CA GLY A 10 -21.16 -36.45 4.17
C GLY A 10 -21.56 -34.99 4.34
N GLY A 11 -20.70 -34.14 4.90
CA GLY A 11 -20.84 -32.69 4.90
C GLY A 11 -20.18 -32.03 3.68
N GLY A 12 -20.78 -30.96 3.15
CA GLY A 12 -20.15 -30.17 2.08
C GLY A 12 -18.95 -29.39 2.62
N LEU A 13 -17.74 -29.77 2.18
CA LEU A 13 -16.51 -29.04 2.50
C LEU A 13 -16.48 -27.70 1.75
N ARG A 14 -16.43 -26.57 2.47
CA ARG A 14 -16.16 -25.24 1.90
C ARG A 14 -14.77 -24.78 2.34
N TYR A 15 -13.92 -24.46 1.36
CA TYR A 15 -12.61 -23.88 1.58
C TYR A 15 -12.67 -22.39 1.22
N ASP A 16 -12.65 -21.54 2.25
CA ASP A 16 -12.82 -20.08 2.11
C ASP A 16 -11.54 -19.32 2.51
N ASP A 17 -10.38 -20.01 2.59
CA ASP A 17 -9.10 -19.49 3.13
C ASP A 17 -8.58 -18.20 2.46
N GLU A 18 -9.04 -17.87 1.25
CA GLU A 18 -8.65 -16.67 0.49
C GLU A 18 -9.83 -15.71 0.20
N LYS A 19 -11.00 -15.94 0.80
CA LYS A 19 -12.19 -15.12 0.56
C LYS A 19 -12.34 -14.02 1.62
N PRO A 20 -12.92 -12.86 1.26
CA PRO A 20 -13.25 -11.82 2.23
C PRO A 20 -14.16 -12.35 3.35
N ARG A 21 -13.75 -12.11 4.60
CA ARG A 21 -14.48 -12.50 5.81
C ARG A 21 -15.47 -11.41 6.24
N TYR A 22 -16.65 -11.38 5.61
CA TYR A 22 -17.71 -10.43 5.96
C TYR A 22 -18.26 -10.61 7.38
N ASP A 23 -18.13 -11.82 7.94
CA ASP A 23 -18.53 -12.20 9.30
C ASP A 23 -17.79 -11.43 10.40
N LEU A 24 -16.58 -10.90 10.11
CA LEU A 24 -15.81 -10.13 11.08
C LEU A 24 -16.24 -8.67 11.19
N ILE A 25 -17.04 -8.19 10.24
CA ILE A 25 -17.48 -6.80 10.27
C ILE A 25 -18.54 -6.68 11.36
N PRO A 26 -18.39 -5.78 12.34
CA PRO A 26 -19.37 -5.63 13.41
C PRO A 26 -20.77 -5.37 12.83
N PRO A 27 -21.75 -6.27 13.07
CA PRO A 27 -23.05 -6.20 12.42
C PRO A 27 -23.87 -5.00 12.90
N ASP A 28 -23.66 -4.57 14.14
CA ASP A 28 -24.22 -3.37 14.74
C ASP A 28 -23.76 -2.09 14.03
N ALA A 29 -22.45 -1.98 13.74
CA ALA A 29 -21.90 -0.85 12.99
C ALA A 29 -22.43 -0.82 11.54
N LEU A 30 -22.54 -1.98 10.90
CA LEU A 30 -23.15 -2.08 9.57
C LEU A 30 -24.62 -1.68 9.56
N HIS A 31 -25.38 -2.10 10.57
CA HIS A 31 -26.78 -1.71 10.72
C HIS A 31 -26.92 -0.20 10.91
N ALA A 32 -26.11 0.40 11.80
CA ALA A 32 -26.11 1.84 12.02
C ALA A 32 -25.75 2.62 10.74
N LEU A 33 -24.80 2.12 9.96
CA LEU A 33 -24.46 2.68 8.65
C LEU A 33 -25.64 2.60 7.67
N ALA A 34 -26.33 1.45 7.60
CA ALA A 34 -27.51 1.30 6.76
C ALA A 34 -28.63 2.28 7.16
N VAL A 35 -28.88 2.46 8.46
CA VAL A 35 -29.82 3.46 8.99
C VAL A 35 -29.41 4.87 8.57
N HIS A 36 -28.12 5.20 8.61
CA HIS A 36 -27.62 6.51 8.15
C HIS A 36 -27.92 6.74 6.65
N TYR A 37 -27.75 5.72 5.79
CA TYR A 37 -28.19 5.79 4.40
C TYR A 37 -29.71 6.03 4.29
N THR A 38 -30.53 5.36 5.10
CA THR A 38 -31.98 5.57 5.10
C THR A 38 -32.37 6.98 5.54
N ILE A 39 -31.70 7.55 6.55
CA ILE A 39 -31.96 8.93 7.00
C ILE A 39 -31.73 9.94 5.87
N SER A 40 -30.71 9.71 5.03
CA SER A 40 -30.42 10.58 3.88
C SER A 40 -31.57 10.67 2.86
N LEU A 41 -32.45 9.66 2.79
CA LEU A 41 -33.62 9.64 1.90
C LEU A 41 -34.67 10.69 2.25
N LYS A 42 -34.65 11.23 3.48
CA LYS A 42 -35.51 12.35 3.87
C LYS A 42 -35.16 13.63 3.12
N LYS A 43 -33.90 13.76 2.67
CA LYS A 43 -33.34 14.99 2.06
C LYS A 43 -33.00 14.81 0.58
N TYR A 44 -32.67 13.59 0.17
CA TYR A 44 -32.17 13.29 -1.17
C TYR A 44 -32.89 12.08 -1.76
N PRO A 45 -33.01 11.99 -3.10
CA PRO A 45 -33.57 10.80 -3.73
C PRO A 45 -32.66 9.57 -3.52
N GLU A 46 -33.21 8.40 -3.77
CA GLU A 46 -32.47 7.14 -3.73
C GLU A 46 -31.20 7.20 -4.58
N ARG A 47 -30.11 6.60 -4.07
CA ARG A 47 -28.81 6.50 -4.75
C ARG A 47 -28.22 7.86 -5.18
N ASN A 48 -28.67 8.99 -4.64
CA ASN A 48 -28.17 10.32 -5.01
C ASN A 48 -26.65 10.45 -4.85
N TRP A 49 -26.07 9.82 -3.82
CA TRP A 49 -24.64 9.83 -3.56
C TRP A 49 -23.80 9.18 -4.67
N GLU A 50 -24.38 8.28 -5.47
CA GLU A 50 -23.68 7.59 -6.57
C GLU A 50 -23.44 8.47 -7.79
N ARG A 51 -24.14 9.61 -7.87
CA ARG A 51 -23.89 10.62 -8.90
C ARG A 51 -22.50 11.26 -8.77
N GLY A 52 -21.83 11.03 -7.63
CA GLY A 52 -20.54 11.58 -7.32
C GLY A 52 -20.63 13.02 -6.81
N MET A 53 -19.59 13.44 -6.10
CA MET A 53 -19.38 14.82 -5.68
C MET A 53 -17.89 15.14 -5.62
N ALA A 54 -17.54 16.39 -5.32
CA ALA A 54 -16.17 16.78 -5.06
C ALA A 54 -15.63 16.00 -3.83
N TRP A 55 -14.48 15.33 -3.96
CA TRP A 55 -13.95 14.46 -2.91
C TRP A 55 -13.62 15.25 -1.63
N GLY A 56 -13.13 16.48 -1.79
CA GLY A 56 -12.86 17.43 -0.72
C GLY A 56 -14.11 17.78 0.07
N LYS A 57 -15.31 17.76 -0.54
CA LYS A 57 -16.57 17.99 0.17
C LYS A 57 -16.89 16.85 1.14
N CYS A 58 -16.75 15.60 0.69
CA CYS A 58 -16.88 14.43 1.57
C CYS A 58 -15.82 14.45 2.66
N PHE A 59 -14.57 14.77 2.31
CA PHE A 59 -13.46 14.79 3.26
C PHE A 59 -13.67 15.84 4.35
N ALA A 60 -14.10 17.05 3.98
CA ALA A 60 -14.43 18.09 4.94
C ALA A 60 -15.57 17.67 5.89
N SER A 61 -16.61 16.99 5.38
CA SER A 61 -17.69 16.46 6.24
C SER A 61 -17.18 15.38 7.18
N LEU A 62 -16.38 14.44 6.68
CA LEU A 62 -15.72 13.40 7.48
C LEU A 62 -14.96 14.03 8.65
N MET A 63 -14.10 15.01 8.37
CA MET A 63 -13.32 15.70 9.39
C MET A 63 -14.20 16.39 10.43
N ARG A 64 -15.30 17.06 10.02
CA ARG A 64 -16.21 17.69 10.98
C ARG A 64 -16.84 16.68 11.94
N HIS A 65 -17.30 15.53 11.46
CA HIS A 65 -17.84 14.49 12.34
C HIS A 65 -16.75 13.88 13.24
N ALA A 66 -15.56 13.60 12.70
CA ALA A 66 -14.45 13.07 13.48
C ALA A 66 -14.03 14.03 14.61
N TRP A 67 -13.95 15.33 14.32
CA TRP A 67 -13.61 16.33 15.32
C TRP A 67 -14.73 16.59 16.33
N ALA A 68 -16.00 16.46 15.94
CA ALA A 68 -17.12 16.53 16.89
C ALA A 68 -17.06 15.38 17.90
N TRP A 69 -16.86 14.16 17.41
CA TRP A 69 -16.63 12.99 18.26
C TRP A 69 -15.42 13.16 19.18
N MET A 70 -14.30 13.66 18.66
CA MET A 70 -13.11 13.92 19.47
C MET A 70 -13.34 14.98 20.56
N ARG A 71 -14.33 15.87 20.40
CA ARG A 71 -14.74 16.85 21.42
C ARG A 71 -15.76 16.31 22.43
N GLY A 72 -16.14 15.04 22.34
CA GLY A 72 -17.10 14.39 23.25
C GLY A 72 -18.56 14.47 22.79
N GLU A 73 -18.83 14.81 21.53
CA GLU A 73 -20.16 14.75 20.95
C GLU A 73 -20.34 13.39 20.25
N ASP A 74 -21.16 12.51 20.81
CA ASP A 74 -21.34 11.15 20.26
C ASP A 74 -22.31 11.10 19.08
N PHE A 75 -23.35 11.94 19.10
CA PHE A 75 -24.43 11.93 18.12
C PHE A 75 -24.59 13.28 17.42
N ASP A 76 -24.72 13.23 16.10
CA ASP A 76 -24.94 14.40 15.26
C ASP A 76 -26.37 14.95 15.47
N PRO A 77 -26.53 16.23 15.82
CA PRO A 77 -27.83 16.84 16.05
C PRO A 77 -28.67 16.98 14.77
N GLU A 78 -28.08 17.01 13.57
CA GLU A 78 -28.85 17.11 12.32
C GLU A 78 -29.51 15.76 11.98
N THR A 79 -28.76 14.67 12.12
CA THR A 79 -29.20 13.35 11.64
C THR A 79 -29.63 12.39 12.76
N GLY A 80 -29.22 12.64 14.00
CA GLY A 80 -29.32 11.70 15.11
C GLY A 80 -28.40 10.47 15.00
N SER A 81 -27.49 10.45 14.02
CA SER A 81 -26.55 9.34 13.82
C SER A 81 -25.29 9.53 14.67
N HIS A 82 -24.67 8.44 15.10
CA HIS A 82 -23.37 8.52 15.77
C HIS A 82 -22.33 9.16 14.83
N HIS A 83 -21.52 10.09 15.33
CA HIS A 83 -20.58 10.86 14.51
C HIS A 83 -19.63 9.97 13.72
N MET A 84 -19.12 8.89 14.32
CA MET A 84 -18.24 7.94 13.62
C MET A 84 -18.94 7.15 12.50
N ILE A 85 -20.26 6.96 12.57
CA ILE A 85 -21.03 6.35 11.48
C ILE A 85 -21.17 7.31 10.30
N ALA A 86 -21.44 8.59 10.58
CA ALA A 86 -21.46 9.63 9.54
C ALA A 86 -20.06 9.85 8.93
N ALA A 87 -19.01 9.76 9.73
CA ALA A 87 -17.62 9.80 9.25
C ALA A 87 -17.31 8.58 8.35
N ALA A 88 -17.68 7.37 8.78
CA ALA A 88 -17.52 6.15 7.99
C ALA A 88 -18.26 6.22 6.65
N TRP A 89 -19.48 6.77 6.62
CA TRP A 89 -20.22 6.99 5.37
C TRP A 89 -19.43 7.86 4.39
N ASN A 90 -18.86 8.97 4.86
CA ASN A 90 -18.06 9.85 3.99
C ASN A 90 -16.77 9.17 3.52
N ALA A 91 -16.13 8.35 4.36
CA ALA A 91 -14.94 7.59 3.99
C ALA A 91 -15.25 6.58 2.88
N LEU A 92 -16.34 5.84 3.04
CA LEU A 92 -16.83 4.88 2.04
C LEU A 92 -17.23 5.55 0.74
N ALA A 93 -17.85 6.73 0.79
CA ALA A 93 -18.16 7.51 -0.39
C ALA A 93 -16.88 7.86 -1.18
N ILE A 94 -15.86 8.42 -0.52
CA ILE A 94 -14.57 8.76 -1.16
C ILE A 94 -13.89 7.51 -1.74
N ALA A 95 -13.82 6.42 -0.98
CA ALA A 95 -13.22 5.17 -1.45
C ALA A 95 -13.95 4.62 -2.68
N THR A 96 -15.29 4.65 -2.64
CA THR A 96 -16.13 4.23 -3.77
C THR A 96 -15.93 5.14 -4.98
N TYR A 97 -15.79 6.44 -4.75
CA TYR A 97 -15.56 7.44 -5.80
C TYR A 97 -14.26 7.19 -6.53
N HIS A 98 -13.20 6.88 -5.77
CA HIS A 98 -11.92 6.47 -6.35
C HIS A 98 -12.01 5.15 -7.10
N MET A 99 -12.59 4.11 -6.49
CA MET A 99 -12.67 2.75 -7.09
C MET A 99 -13.53 2.71 -8.35
N ARG A 100 -14.60 3.52 -8.43
CA ARG A 100 -15.56 3.52 -9.54
C ARG A 100 -15.35 4.66 -10.53
N GLY A 101 -14.40 5.57 -10.27
CA GLY A 101 -14.16 6.74 -11.10
C GLY A 101 -15.35 7.71 -11.16
N ILE A 102 -16.07 7.88 -10.05
CA ILE A 102 -17.23 8.79 -9.95
C ILE A 102 -16.89 10.04 -9.14
N GLY A 103 -17.54 11.17 -9.42
CA GLY A 103 -17.27 12.45 -8.76
C GLY A 103 -16.03 13.17 -9.30
N ASN A 104 -15.56 14.17 -8.57
CA ASN A 104 -14.41 14.99 -8.96
C ASN A 104 -13.33 14.95 -7.89
N ASP A 105 -12.14 14.47 -8.25
CA ASP A 105 -10.95 14.56 -7.41
C ASP A 105 -10.38 15.99 -7.47
N ASP A 106 -10.68 16.76 -6.43
CA ASP A 106 -10.30 18.16 -6.19
C ASP A 106 -9.16 18.31 -5.18
N ARG A 107 -8.43 17.22 -4.86
CA ARG A 107 -7.31 17.28 -3.93
C ARG A 107 -6.19 18.19 -4.47
N PRO A 108 -5.67 19.15 -3.67
CA PRO A 108 -4.61 20.05 -4.12
C PRO A 108 -3.30 19.29 -4.37
N GLY A 109 -2.59 19.66 -5.43
CA GLY A 109 -1.23 19.15 -5.72
C GLY A 109 -1.16 17.77 -6.39
N PHE A 110 -2.28 17.15 -6.75
CA PHE A 110 -2.26 15.89 -7.48
C PHE A 110 -2.05 16.14 -8.99
N ASN A 111 -0.81 16.00 -9.47
CA ASN A 111 -0.58 15.91 -10.90
C ASN A 111 -1.18 14.57 -11.39
N LYS A 112 -2.32 14.62 -12.09
CA LYS A 112 -3.06 13.44 -12.57
C LYS A 112 -2.25 12.55 -13.53
N GLU A 113 -1.11 13.04 -14.00
CA GLU A 113 -0.19 12.35 -14.92
C GLU A 113 0.69 11.30 -14.25
N LYS A 114 0.75 11.24 -12.92
CA LYS A 114 1.56 10.23 -12.21
C LYS A 114 0.64 9.17 -11.59
N PRO A 115 0.43 8.00 -12.23
CA PRO A 115 -0.25 6.89 -11.57
C PRO A 115 0.58 6.49 -10.35
N CYS A 116 0.00 6.70 -9.17
CA CYS A 116 0.62 6.34 -7.90
C CYS A 116 0.51 4.83 -7.69
N PHE A 117 1.68 4.21 -7.46
CA PHE A 117 1.90 2.86 -6.96
C PHE A 117 1.71 1.70 -7.95
N THR A 118 2.60 1.61 -8.95
CA THR A 118 3.02 0.29 -9.43
C THR A 118 3.74 -0.41 -8.27
N THR A 119 3.06 -1.37 -7.66
CA THR A 119 3.65 -2.40 -6.77
C THR A 119 4.55 -3.33 -7.57
N SER A 120 5.58 -2.81 -8.22
CA SER A 120 6.80 -3.61 -8.36
C SER A 120 7.61 -3.30 -7.11
N LEU A 121 7.47 -4.14 -6.08
CA LEU A 121 8.56 -4.32 -5.11
C LEU A 121 9.86 -4.38 -5.93
N PRO A 122 10.93 -3.64 -5.59
CA PRO A 122 12.21 -3.88 -6.22
C PRO A 122 12.60 -5.31 -5.83
N HIS A 123 12.38 -6.25 -6.75
CA HIS A 123 13.08 -7.52 -6.72
C HIS A 123 14.55 -7.11 -6.74
N THR A 124 15.24 -7.38 -5.64
CA THR A 124 16.67 -7.13 -5.50
C THR A 124 17.39 -7.91 -6.58
N GLN A 125 17.57 -7.29 -7.75
CA GLN A 125 18.49 -7.79 -8.75
C GLN A 125 19.90 -7.59 -8.21
N ASN A 126 20.37 -8.60 -7.48
CA ASN A 126 21.67 -9.20 -7.64
C ASN A 126 22.82 -8.22 -8.01
N THR A 127 23.21 -7.35 -7.07
CA THR A 127 24.49 -6.65 -7.18
C THR A 127 25.60 -7.51 -6.58
N ARG A 128 26.25 -8.31 -7.45
CA ARG A 128 27.72 -8.54 -7.48
C ARG A 128 28.12 -9.71 -8.39
N ALA A 129 27.76 -9.62 -9.67
CA ALA A 129 28.64 -10.11 -10.73
C ALA A 129 29.39 -8.89 -11.31
N ALA A 130 30.42 -8.44 -10.60
CA ALA A 130 31.32 -7.39 -11.06
C ALA A 130 32.76 -7.71 -10.63
N TRP A 131 33.29 -8.83 -11.12
CA TRP A 131 34.72 -9.17 -11.12
C TRP A 131 35.25 -9.48 -12.53
N MET A 132 34.65 -8.89 -13.57
CA MET A 132 35.13 -9.03 -14.95
C MET A 132 35.23 -7.69 -15.68
N LEU A 133 35.99 -6.74 -15.12
CA LEU A 133 36.49 -5.59 -15.87
C LEU A 133 37.98 -5.37 -15.58
N LEU A 134 38.81 -6.28 -16.10
CA LEU A 134 40.26 -6.08 -16.26
C LEU A 134 40.75 -6.63 -17.61
N ILE A 135 40.07 -6.35 -18.72
CA ILE A 135 40.62 -6.61 -20.06
C ILE A 135 40.24 -5.47 -21.01
N ARG A 136 40.86 -4.31 -20.82
CA ARG A 136 41.06 -3.33 -21.90
C ARG A 136 42.29 -2.46 -21.60
N TRP A 137 43.44 -3.11 -21.45
CA TRP A 137 44.72 -2.43 -21.41
C TRP A 137 45.53 -2.82 -22.66
N PRO A 138 46.07 -1.86 -23.43
CA PRO A 138 46.89 -2.16 -24.60
C PRO A 138 48.19 -2.86 -24.19
N TRP A 139 48.56 -3.92 -24.93
CA TRP A 139 49.70 -4.81 -24.68
C TRP A 139 51.05 -4.10 -24.44
N THR A 140 51.19 -2.86 -24.91
CA THR A 140 52.43 -2.08 -24.89
C THR A 140 52.76 -1.42 -23.55
N LEU A 141 51.90 -1.50 -22.52
CA LEU A 141 52.22 -1.01 -21.17
C LEU A 141 52.46 -2.11 -20.13
N ARG A 142 52.52 -3.39 -20.53
CA ARG A 142 52.75 -4.52 -19.61
C ARG A 142 54.23 -4.87 -19.39
N GLN A 143 55.14 -4.33 -20.20
CA GLN A 143 56.58 -4.64 -20.10
C GLN A 143 57.41 -3.68 -19.23
N LYS A 144 56.86 -2.54 -18.80
CA LYS A 144 57.61 -1.56 -17.99
C LYS A 144 57.48 -1.70 -16.46
N LEU A 145 56.62 -2.60 -15.97
CA LEU A 145 56.47 -2.88 -14.53
C LEU A 145 56.98 -4.27 -14.10
N TRP A 146 57.60 -5.03 -15.01
CA TRP A 146 58.26 -6.31 -14.71
C TRP A 146 59.79 -6.28 -14.88
N GLY A 147 60.36 -5.10 -15.16
CA GLY A 147 61.81 -4.88 -15.29
C GLY A 147 62.50 -4.35 -14.03
N TRP A 148 61.76 -3.88 -13.02
CA TRP A 148 62.32 -3.31 -11.79
C TRP A 148 62.39 -4.30 -10.61
N ALA A 149 61.83 -5.51 -10.75
CA ALA A 149 61.73 -6.51 -9.68
C ALA A 149 62.74 -7.67 -9.77
N ILE A 150 63.69 -7.66 -10.72
CA ILE A 150 64.63 -8.79 -10.94
C ILE A 150 66.13 -8.40 -10.84
N ARG A 151 66.48 -7.17 -10.43
CA ARG A 151 67.90 -6.71 -10.37
C ARG A 151 68.43 -6.20 -9.04
N SER A 152 67.75 -6.46 -7.91
CA SER A 152 68.22 -6.00 -6.59
C SER A 152 68.12 -7.09 -5.52
N ILE A 153 68.70 -8.27 -5.78
CA ILE A 153 68.99 -9.28 -4.76
C ILE A 153 70.48 -9.17 -4.40
N PRO A 154 70.86 -8.60 -3.26
CA PRO A 154 72.14 -8.90 -2.64
C PRO A 154 71.99 -10.17 -1.79
N ARG A 155 72.71 -11.23 -2.17
CA ARG A 155 73.04 -12.35 -1.28
C ARG A 155 73.92 -11.82 -0.16
N LEU A 156 73.52 -12.00 1.09
CA LEU A 156 74.46 -12.04 2.21
C LEU A 156 74.12 -13.26 3.08
N PHE A 157 74.96 -14.28 2.92
CA PHE A 157 75.15 -15.42 3.81
C PHE A 157 76.32 -15.07 4.73
N THR A 158 76.16 -15.21 6.04
CA THR A 158 77.18 -15.56 7.07
C THR A 158 76.40 -15.92 8.35
N ALA A 159 76.26 -17.17 8.76
CA ALA A 159 77.24 -18.07 9.39
C ALA A 159 77.60 -17.67 10.84
N THR A 160 77.02 -18.46 11.79
CA THR A 160 77.61 -19.02 13.03
C THR A 160 78.04 -18.11 14.19
N PRO A 161 78.24 -18.65 15.41
CA PRO A 161 78.10 -20.05 15.86
C PRO A 161 76.88 -20.36 16.73
#